data_AF-Q6QF85-F1
#
_entry.id   AF-Q6QF85-F1
#
_cell.length_a   1.000
_cell.length_b   1.000
_cell.length_c   1.000
_cell.angle_alpha   90.00
_cell.angle_beta   90.00
_cell.angle_gamma   90.00
#
_symmetry.space_group_name_H-M   'P 1'
#
loop_
_entity.id
_entity.type
_entity.pdbx_description
1 polymer ?
#
loop_
_entity_poly.entity_id
_entity_poly.type
_entity_poly.pdbx_seq_one_letter_code
_entity_poly.pdbx_strand_id
1 'polypeptide(L)'
;HNAHTHLKQAIEFFTYIAKTYGAKYTNILYETFNEPKQIEWNTVKSYHQQVVAAIRKYDKKNANILGTTFWSQDVDIASRNKVPGTNLCYTLHFYAASHKQELRK
;
A
#
# COMPACT_ATOMS: atom_id res chain seq x y z
N HIS A 1 -11.63 -7.18 -1.66
CA HIS A 1 -10.49 -6.60 -2.42
C HIS A 1 -10.92 -5.44 -3.34
N ASN A 2 -11.35 -4.32 -2.76
CA ASN A 2 -11.92 -3.18 -3.51
C ASN A 2 -11.70 -1.86 -2.74
N ALA A 3 -10.54 -1.68 -2.10
CA ALA A 3 -10.27 -0.49 -1.30
C ALA A 3 -10.32 0.81 -2.13
N HIS A 4 -9.94 0.75 -3.41
CA HIS A 4 -10.02 1.88 -4.35
C HIS A 4 -11.44 2.46 -4.50
N THR A 5 -12.51 1.66 -4.29
CA THR A 5 -13.90 2.16 -4.32
C THR A 5 -14.36 2.73 -2.97
N HIS A 6 -13.50 2.67 -1.93
CA HIS A 6 -13.75 3.11 -0.55
C HIS A 6 -12.68 4.09 -0.10
N LEU A 7 -12.17 4.92 -1.03
CA LEU A 7 -11.08 5.84 -0.79
C LEU A 7 -11.34 6.79 0.38
N LYS A 8 -12.57 7.31 0.51
CA LYS A 8 -12.94 8.22 1.60
C LYS A 8 -12.79 7.54 2.96
N GLN A 9 -13.33 6.32 3.10
CA GLN A 9 -13.27 5.53 4.33
C GLN A 9 -11.83 5.16 4.68
N ALA A 10 -11.02 4.81 3.68
CA ALA A 10 -9.60 4.52 3.89
C ALA A 10 -8.84 5.75 4.40
N ILE A 11 -9.03 6.92 3.77
CA ILE A 11 -8.42 8.18 4.22
C ILE A 11 -8.84 8.49 5.65
N GLU A 12 -10.12 8.34 5.99
CA GLU A 12 -10.64 8.59 7.33
C GLU A 12 -10.00 7.67 8.37
N PHE A 13 -10.01 6.35 8.11
CA PHE A 13 -9.42 5.35 8.99
C PHE A 13 -7.92 5.59 9.21
N PHE A 14 -7.15 5.72 8.13
CA PHE A 14 -5.71 5.88 8.25
C PHE A 14 -5.30 7.24 8.83
N THR A 15 -6.09 8.29 8.58
CA THR A 15 -5.92 9.58 9.27
C THR A 15 -6.10 9.43 10.77
N TYR A 16 -7.17 8.74 11.20
CA TYR A 16 -7.42 8.50 12.61
C TYR A 16 -6.27 7.73 13.27
N ILE A 17 -5.79 6.65 12.66
CA ILE A 17 -4.67 5.86 13.21
C ILE A 17 -3.38 6.69 13.23
N ALA A 18 -3.04 7.40 12.15
CA ALA A 18 -1.82 8.21 12.09
C ALA A 18 -1.83 9.36 13.11
N LYS A 19 -2.97 10.04 13.28
CA LYS A 19 -3.15 11.12 14.26
C LYS A 19 -3.05 10.59 15.70
N THR A 20 -3.64 9.43 15.97
CA THR A 20 -3.74 8.89 17.33
C THR A 20 -2.44 8.21 17.77
N TYR A 21 -1.76 7.52 16.84
CA TYR A 21 -0.69 6.59 17.18
C TYR A 21 0.62 6.83 16.40
N GLY A 22 0.56 7.37 15.18
CA GLY A 22 1.69 7.36 14.24
C GLY A 22 2.94 8.06 14.76
N ALA A 23 2.85 9.34 15.09
CA ALA A 23 4.01 10.09 15.61
C ALA A 23 4.50 9.61 16.98
N LYS A 24 3.67 8.86 17.73
CA LYS A 24 3.96 8.41 19.09
C LYS A 24 4.73 7.10 19.13
N TYR A 25 4.50 6.21 18.17
CA TYR A 25 4.99 4.84 18.20
C TYR A 25 5.76 4.51 16.92
N THR A 26 6.97 3.95 17.08
CA THR A 26 7.86 3.61 15.96
C THR A 26 7.63 2.21 15.40
N ASN A 27 6.74 1.43 16.01
CA ASN A 27 6.43 0.04 15.65
C ASN A 27 5.16 -0.12 14.80
N ILE A 28 4.61 0.98 14.27
CA ILE A 28 3.44 0.94 13.40
C ILE A 28 3.86 0.75 11.95
N LEU A 29 3.16 -0.15 11.26
CA LEU A 29 3.27 -0.37 9.83
C LEU A 29 1.88 -0.18 9.22
N TYR A 30 1.78 0.64 8.17
CA TYR A 30 0.51 0.90 7.48
C TYR A 30 0.40 0.09 6.21
N GLU A 31 -0.37 -0.99 6.21
CA GLU A 31 -0.71 -1.69 4.97
C GLU A 31 -1.99 -1.10 4.37
N THR A 32 -1.84 -0.29 3.32
CA THR A 32 -2.93 0.57 2.83
C THR A 32 -3.94 -0.18 1.94
N PHE A 33 -3.52 -1.25 1.29
CA PHE A 33 -4.39 -2.12 0.48
C PHE A 33 -3.76 -3.50 0.35
N ASN A 34 -4.29 -4.49 1.09
CA ASN A 34 -3.78 -5.87 1.16
C ASN A 34 -3.49 -6.50 -0.22
N GLU A 35 -4.51 -6.58 -1.08
CA GLU A 35 -4.44 -7.34 -2.35
C GLU A 35 -5.33 -6.67 -3.43
N PRO A 36 -4.84 -5.64 -4.13
CA PRO A 36 -5.50 -5.18 -5.35
C PRO A 36 -5.64 -6.34 -6.35
N LYS A 37 -6.84 -6.55 -6.93
CA LYS A 37 -7.06 -7.60 -7.95
C LYS A 37 -6.57 -7.14 -9.33
N GLN A 38 -7.32 -7.46 -10.39
CA GLN A 38 -7.11 -7.01 -11.76
C GLN A 38 -7.62 -5.57 -11.93
N ILE A 39 -6.92 -4.62 -11.29
CA ILE A 39 -7.17 -3.19 -11.38
C ILE A 39 -5.94 -2.58 -12.05
N GLU A 40 -6.10 -1.57 -12.90
CA GLU A 40 -4.95 -0.88 -13.50
C GLU A 40 -4.03 -0.27 -12.43
N TRP A 41 -2.71 -0.42 -12.59
CA TRP A 41 -1.73 0.08 -11.62
C TRP A 41 -1.90 1.57 -11.35
N ASN A 42 -2.23 2.38 -12.36
CA ASN A 42 -2.44 3.82 -12.16
C ASN A 42 -3.59 4.13 -11.20
N THR A 43 -4.65 3.32 -11.19
CA THR A 43 -5.77 3.47 -10.25
C THR A 43 -5.33 3.09 -8.84
N VAL A 44 -4.59 1.99 -8.68
CA VAL A 44 -4.03 1.56 -7.38
C VAL A 44 -3.02 2.58 -6.84
N LYS A 45 -2.14 3.09 -7.71
CA LYS A 45 -1.15 4.14 -7.41
C LYS A 45 -1.83 5.42 -6.93
N SER A 46 -2.87 5.87 -7.63
CA SER A 46 -3.62 7.08 -7.26
C SER A 46 -4.32 6.92 -5.90
N TYR A 47 -4.85 5.75 -5.61
CA TYR A 47 -5.38 5.41 -4.28
C TYR A 47 -4.29 5.53 -3.21
N HIS A 48 -3.13 4.87 -3.42
CA HIS A 48 -2.02 4.89 -2.47
C HIS A 48 -1.49 6.30 -2.23
N GLN A 49 -1.34 7.11 -3.28
CA GLN A 49 -0.88 8.50 -3.15
C GLN A 49 -1.76 9.31 -2.19
N GLN A 50 -3.08 9.16 -2.29
CA GLN A 50 -4.03 9.90 -1.45
C GLN A 50 -4.04 9.41 -0.01
N VAL A 51 -3.99 8.09 0.21
CA VAL A 51 -3.94 7.50 1.56
C VAL A 51 -2.60 7.81 2.24
N VAL A 52 -1.48 7.66 1.53
CA VAL A 52 -0.14 8.01 2.04
C VAL A 52 -0.08 9.49 2.37
N ALA A 53 -0.60 10.37 1.51
CA ALA A 53 -0.64 11.80 1.82
C ALA A 53 -1.41 12.10 3.12
N ALA A 54 -2.52 11.40 3.37
CA ALA A 54 -3.29 11.53 4.60
C ALA A 54 -2.51 11.06 5.84
N ILE A 55 -1.87 9.89 5.76
CA ILE A 55 -1.00 9.36 6.83
C ILE A 55 0.15 10.34 7.11
N ARG A 56 0.83 10.79 6.04
CA ARG A 56 1.98 11.71 6.13
C ARG A 56 1.64 13.09 6.67
N LYS A 57 0.37 13.49 6.82
CA LYS A 57 0.04 14.71 7.56
C LYS A 57 0.44 14.60 9.04
N TYR A 58 0.29 13.41 9.63
CA TYR A 58 0.48 13.18 11.06
C TYR A 58 1.70 12.31 11.38
N ASP A 59 2.06 11.38 10.49
CA ASP A 59 3.18 10.47 10.69
C ASP A 59 4.21 10.58 9.57
N LYS A 60 5.37 11.17 9.88
CA LYS A 60 6.43 11.41 8.91
C LYS A 60 7.40 10.24 8.72
N LYS A 61 7.37 9.21 9.58
CA LYS A 61 8.48 8.25 9.69
C LYS A 61 8.08 6.80 9.48
N ASN A 62 6.93 6.35 9.97
CA ASN A 62 6.59 4.93 9.92
C ASN A 62 6.40 4.42 8.49
N ALA A 63 6.65 3.13 8.28
CA ALA A 63 6.59 2.53 6.96
C ALA A 63 5.15 2.40 6.45
N ASN A 64 4.95 2.66 5.16
CA ASN A 64 3.70 2.38 4.45
C ASN A 64 3.96 1.25 3.46
N ILE A 65 3.22 0.16 3.61
CA ILE A 65 3.31 -1.07 2.82
C ILE A 65 2.17 -1.03 1.78
N LEU A 66 2.54 -1.00 0.51
CA LEU A 66 1.63 -0.71 -0.60
C LEU A 66 1.41 -1.98 -1.42
N GLY A 67 0.18 -2.53 -1.39
CA GLY A 67 -0.17 -3.66 -2.25
C GLY A 67 -0.11 -3.32 -3.73
N THR A 68 0.22 -4.31 -4.55
CA THR A 68 0.34 -4.20 -6.01
C THR A 68 -0.77 -4.97 -6.72
N THR A 69 -0.90 -4.78 -8.03
CA THR A 69 -1.96 -5.42 -8.82
C THR A 69 -1.78 -6.93 -8.85
N PHE A 70 -2.85 -7.63 -9.23
CA PHE A 70 -2.87 -9.10 -9.32
C PHE A 70 -2.58 -9.80 -7.97
N TRP A 71 -3.32 -9.43 -6.93
CA TRP A 71 -3.17 -9.92 -5.55
C TRP A 71 -1.76 -9.71 -5.00
N SER A 72 -1.25 -8.48 -5.15
CA SER A 72 0.09 -8.12 -4.69
C SER A 72 1.20 -8.97 -5.34
N GLN A 73 1.16 -9.13 -6.66
CA GLN A 73 2.18 -9.87 -7.43
C GLN A 73 2.95 -9.00 -8.42
N ASP A 74 2.32 -7.96 -8.97
CA ASP A 74 2.92 -7.08 -9.99
C ASP A 74 3.88 -6.03 -9.38
N VAL A 75 4.84 -6.48 -8.56
CA VAL A 75 5.86 -5.62 -7.94
C VAL A 75 6.83 -5.04 -8.96
N ASP A 76 7.04 -5.73 -10.09
CA ASP A 76 7.84 -5.29 -11.23
C ASP A 76 7.20 -4.07 -11.91
N ILE A 77 5.87 -4.05 -12.07
CA ILE A 77 5.12 -2.90 -12.62
C ILE A 77 5.23 -1.72 -11.66
N ALA A 78 4.97 -1.95 -10.38
CA ALA A 78 5.06 -0.91 -9.36
C ALA A 78 6.48 -0.32 -9.24
N SER A 79 7.52 -1.15 -9.40
CA SER A 79 8.92 -0.72 -9.34
C SER A 79 9.29 0.28 -10.45
N ARG A 80 8.64 0.19 -11.62
CA ARG A 80 8.87 1.07 -12.78
C ARG A 80 8.06 2.36 -12.70
N ASN A 81 6.98 2.39 -11.94
CA ASN A 81 6.08 3.55 -11.79
C ASN A 81 5.68 3.76 -10.32
N LYS A 82 6.68 4.06 -9.48
CA LYS A 82 6.55 4.12 -8.01
C LYS A 82 5.60 5.23 -7.54
N VAL A 83 4.93 4.99 -6.41
CA VAL A 83 4.36 6.05 -5.57
C VAL A 83 5.52 6.91 -5.03
N PRO A 84 5.48 8.25 -5.19
CA PRO A 84 6.53 9.12 -4.68
C PRO A 84 6.48 9.23 -3.15
N GLY A 85 7.64 9.31 -2.51
CA GLY A 85 7.75 9.49 -1.07
C GLY A 85 8.90 8.69 -0.46
N THR A 86 8.93 8.63 0.87
CA THR A 86 9.94 7.93 1.66
C THR A 86 9.29 6.92 2.60
N ASN A 87 10.08 5.92 3.02
CA ASN A 87 9.65 4.81 3.87
C ASN A 87 8.40 4.11 3.32
N LEU A 88 8.45 3.83 2.01
CA LEU A 88 7.44 3.09 1.29
C LEU A 88 8.04 1.74 0.87
N CYS A 89 7.30 0.66 1.09
CA CYS A 89 7.61 -0.66 0.55
C CYS A 89 6.39 -1.20 -0.22
N TYR A 90 6.62 -2.21 -1.06
CA TYR A 90 5.58 -2.82 -1.88
C TYR A 90 5.38 -4.27 -1.46
N THR A 91 4.12 -4.67 -1.31
CA THR A 91 3.76 -6.02 -0.87
C THR A 91 3.97 -7.02 -2.00
N LEU A 92 4.55 -8.18 -1.68
CA LEU A 92 4.53 -9.38 -2.52
C LEU A 92 3.83 -10.50 -1.75
N HIS A 93 2.71 -11.00 -2.25
CA HIS A 93 2.04 -12.18 -1.70
C HIS A 93 2.30 -13.40 -2.57
N PHE A 94 2.62 -14.51 -1.92
CA PHE A 94 2.75 -15.79 -2.60
C PHE A 94 2.19 -16.92 -1.75
N TYR A 95 1.57 -17.87 -2.43
CA TYR A 95 1.16 -19.16 -1.88
C TYR A 95 2.05 -20.25 -2.46
N ALA A 96 2.80 -20.95 -1.61
CA ALA A 96 3.85 -21.89 -2.02
C ALA A 96 3.36 -23.03 -2.91
N ALA A 97 2.10 -23.46 -2.76
CA ALA A 97 1.50 -24.50 -3.60
C ALA A 97 1.25 -24.02 -5.04
N SER A 98 0.93 -22.72 -5.23
CA SER A 98 0.49 -22.17 -6.52
C SER A 98 1.57 -21.37 -7.25
N HIS A 99 2.33 -20.54 -6.54
CA HIS A 99 3.28 -19.60 -7.14
C HIS A 99 4.70 -20.14 -7.04
N LYS A 100 5.40 -20.23 -8.17
CA LYS A 100 6.70 -20.90 -8.30
C LYS A 100 7.78 -19.91 -8.73
N GLN A 101 8.55 -20.24 -9.76
CA GLN A 101 9.74 -19.50 -10.13
C GLN A 101 9.41 -18.19 -10.82
N GLU A 102 8.30 -18.13 -11.53
CA GLU A 102 7.81 -16.97 -12.27
C GLU A 102 7.63 -15.73 -11.38
N LEU A 103 7.23 -15.90 -10.12
CA LEU A 103 7.04 -14.78 -9.18
C LEU A 103 8.33 -14.34 -8.46
N ARG A 104 9.45 -15.03 -8.69
CA ARG A 104 10.75 -14.79 -8.02
C ARG A 104 11.84 -14.25 -8.97
N LYS A 105 11.49 -13.92 -10.20
CA LYS A 105 12.41 -13.45 -11.24
C LYS A 105 12.39 -11.94 -11.39
#